data_AF-A0A1S1N6T8-F1
#
_entry.id   AF-A0A1S1N6T8-F1
#
_cell.length_a   1.000
_cell.length_b   1.000
_cell.length_c   1.000
_cell.angle_alpha   90.00
_cell.angle_beta   90.00
_cell.angle_gamma   90.00
#
_symmetry.space_group_name_H-M   'P 1'
#
loop_
_entity.id
_entity.type
_entity.pdbx_description
1 polymer ?
#
loop_
_entity_poly.entity_id
_entity_poly.type
_entity_poly.pdbx_seq_one_letter_code
_entity_poly.pdbx_strand_id
1 'polypeptide(L)'
;MRNFLVLLLLFSSVSFSSEGEFERWTVKGEKCVFKLQVPPSVNWDTESELPISFKDVSAVFKNWANANLSNGEKAHATSYNLASVAPEGASHNYWVFKVGYVVFNSGLPVQDFNRKVVIDLSGKVISPVCGL
;
A
#
# COMPACT_ATOMS: atom_id res chain seq x y z
N MET A 1 -35.15 45.38 17.49
CA MET A 1 -34.42 44.18 17.95
C MET A 1 -35.31 42.96 17.74
N ARG A 2 -35.11 42.19 16.67
CA ARG A 2 -35.76 40.88 16.49
C ARG A 2 -34.73 39.92 15.92
N ASN A 3 -34.55 38.83 16.66
CA ASN A 3 -33.38 37.97 16.66
C ASN A 3 -33.21 37.17 15.37
N PHE A 4 -31.93 37.04 15.00
CA PHE A 4 -31.26 35.93 14.35
C PHE A 4 -31.98 34.57 14.43
N LEU A 5 -32.01 33.83 13.32
CA LEU A 5 -31.44 32.48 13.30
C LEU A 5 -31.06 32.10 11.85
N VAL A 6 -29.83 32.41 11.47
CA VAL A 6 -29.18 31.80 10.29
C VAL A 6 -28.73 30.41 10.74
N LEU A 7 -29.48 29.38 10.35
CA LEU A 7 -29.11 27.98 10.57
C LEU A 7 -28.04 27.60 9.53
N LEU A 8 -26.80 28.00 9.77
CA LEU A 8 -25.63 27.50 9.07
C LEU A 8 -25.42 26.04 9.47
N LEU A 9 -25.91 25.12 8.63
CA LEU A 9 -25.53 23.71 8.64
C LEU A 9 -24.04 23.64 8.33
N LEU A 10 -23.22 23.71 9.38
CA LEU A 10 -21.84 23.26 9.37
C LEU A 10 -21.89 21.74 9.15
N PHE A 11 -21.96 21.33 7.89
CA PHE A 11 -21.40 20.03 7.51
C PHE A 11 -19.93 20.11 7.85
N SER A 12 -19.57 19.65 9.04
CA SER A 12 -18.22 19.24 9.37
C SER A 12 -17.86 18.15 8.37
N SER A 13 -17.29 18.55 7.23
CA SER A 13 -16.45 17.67 6.43
C SER A 13 -15.35 17.24 7.38
N VAL A 14 -15.54 16.10 8.03
CA VAL A 14 -14.46 15.33 8.63
C VAL A 14 -13.63 14.91 7.43
N SER A 15 -12.73 15.79 7.00
CA SER A 15 -11.69 15.46 6.08
C SER A 15 -10.89 14.39 6.79
N PHE A 16 -11.17 13.13 6.47
CA PHE A 16 -10.29 12.01 6.77
C PHE A 16 -9.02 12.26 5.97
N SER A 17 -8.16 13.12 6.50
CA SER A 17 -6.76 13.18 6.13
C SER A 17 -6.07 12.10 6.94
N SER A 18 -6.13 10.85 6.47
CA SER A 18 -5.17 9.87 6.93
C SER A 18 -4.45 9.30 5.73
N GLU A 19 -3.65 10.15 5.10
CA GLU A 19 -2.37 9.67 4.60
C GLU A 19 -1.61 9.10 5.82
N GLY A 20 -1.72 7.79 6.05
CA GLY A 20 -1.14 7.15 7.23
C GLY A 20 0.04 6.28 6.82
N GLU A 21 1.23 6.59 7.33
CA GLU A 21 2.35 5.65 7.25
C GLU A 21 2.04 4.42 8.08
N PHE A 22 2.37 3.23 7.59
CA PHE A 22 2.15 1.98 8.34
C PHE A 22 3.37 1.06 8.37
N GLU A 23 4.42 1.40 7.62
CA GLU A 23 5.70 0.71 7.68
C GLU A 23 6.81 1.64 7.22
N ARG A 24 7.95 1.63 7.91
CA ARG A 24 9.13 2.43 7.58
C ARG A 24 10.41 1.62 7.70
N TRP A 25 11.36 1.89 6.81
CA TRP A 25 12.70 1.29 6.82
C TRP A 25 13.70 2.22 6.13
N THR A 26 14.98 1.88 6.20
CA THR A 26 16.06 2.64 5.55
C THR A 26 16.70 1.79 4.46
N VAL A 27 16.88 2.36 3.27
CA VAL A 27 17.62 1.75 2.15
C VAL A 27 18.69 2.75 1.71
N LYS A 28 19.96 2.35 1.76
CA LYS A 28 21.09 3.20 1.35
C LYS A 28 21.12 4.60 2.00
N GLY A 29 20.67 4.69 3.26
CA GLY A 29 20.60 5.96 3.99
C GLY A 29 19.34 6.79 3.73
N GLU A 30 18.50 6.41 2.76
CA GLU A 30 17.21 7.04 2.52
C GLU A 30 16.12 6.36 3.34
N LYS A 31 15.21 7.17 3.89
CA LYS A 31 14.00 6.66 4.54
C LYS A 31 12.99 6.29 3.46
N CYS A 32 12.45 5.08 3.59
CA CYS A 32 11.38 4.57 2.76
C CYS A 32 10.17 4.25 3.64
N VAL A 33 8.98 4.57 3.15
CA VAL A 33 7.72 4.35 3.87
C VAL A 33 6.68 3.73 2.95
N PHE A 34 5.82 2.90 3.53
CA PHE A 34 4.51 2.63 2.94
C PHE A 34 3.47 3.51 3.63
N LYS A 35 2.64 4.16 2.81
CA LYS A 35 1.51 4.97 3.27
C LYS A 35 0.24 4.64 2.51
N LEU A 36 -0.90 4.69 3.20
CA LEU A 36 -2.21 4.64 2.56
C LEU A 36 -2.65 6.08 2.28
N GLN A 37 -2.69 6.50 1.02
CA GLN A 37 -3.22 7.83 0.67
C GLN A 37 -4.73 7.94 0.90
N VAL A 38 -5.44 6.83 0.68
CA VAL A 38 -6.87 6.66 0.88
C VAL A 38 -7.06 5.30 1.55
N PRO A 39 -7.97 5.17 2.54
CA PRO A 39 -8.36 3.88 3.08
C PRO A 39 -8.71 2.87 1.98
N PRO A 40 -8.24 1.62 2.06
CA PRO A 40 -8.65 0.54 1.17
C PRO A 40 -10.18 0.40 1.16
N SER A 41 -10.76 0.24 -0.02
CA SER A 41 -12.21 0.06 -0.17
C SER A 41 -12.70 -1.33 0.27
N VAL A 42 -11.77 -2.26 0.46
CA VAL A 42 -12.03 -3.64 0.89
C VAL A 42 -11.13 -3.95 2.08
N ASN A 43 -11.73 -4.47 3.15
CA ASN A 43 -11.01 -5.00 4.31
C ASN A 43 -11.57 -6.40 4.62
N TRP A 44 -10.77 -7.26 5.25
CA TRP A 44 -11.19 -8.61 5.61
C TRP A 44 -11.65 -8.66 7.06
N ASP A 45 -12.81 -9.28 7.29
CA ASP A 45 -13.41 -9.46 8.62
C ASP A 45 -12.80 -10.64 9.39
N THR A 46 -11.85 -11.37 8.80
CA THR A 46 -11.18 -12.58 9.33
C THR A 46 -12.03 -13.84 9.40
N GLU A 47 -13.32 -13.74 9.08
CA GLU A 47 -14.28 -14.85 9.15
C GLU A 47 -14.75 -15.29 7.75
N SER A 48 -14.91 -14.34 6.82
CA SER A 48 -15.29 -14.59 5.45
C SER A 48 -14.16 -15.23 4.65
N GLU A 49 -14.47 -15.68 3.42
CA GLU A 49 -13.42 -15.95 2.46
C GLU A 49 -12.59 -14.68 2.19
N LEU A 50 -11.29 -14.87 1.96
CA LEU A 50 -10.39 -13.75 1.68
C LEU A 50 -10.76 -13.11 0.33
N PRO A 51 -10.94 -11.78 0.24
CA PRO A 51 -11.45 -11.12 -0.97
C PRO A 51 -10.59 -11.28 -2.23
N ILE A 52 -9.30 -11.59 -2.05
CA ILE A 52 -8.35 -11.85 -3.13
C ILE A 52 -7.46 -13.04 -2.74
N SER A 53 -7.26 -13.99 -3.67
CA SER A 53 -6.42 -15.16 -3.40
C SER A 53 -4.93 -14.84 -3.58
N PHE A 54 -4.04 -15.65 -3.00
CA PHE A 54 -2.60 -15.55 -3.25
C PHE A 54 -2.23 -15.67 -4.75
N LYS A 55 -3.02 -16.44 -5.52
CA LYS A 55 -2.82 -16.57 -6.97
C LYS A 55 -3.12 -15.25 -7.69
N ASP A 56 -4.17 -14.56 -7.28
CA ASP A 56 -4.55 -13.27 -7.84
C ASP A 56 -3.53 -12.19 -7.45
N VAL A 57 -3.07 -12.18 -6.19
CA VAL A 57 -1.99 -11.30 -5.72
C VAL A 57 -0.72 -11.50 -6.54
N SER A 58 -0.34 -12.75 -6.84
CA SER A 58 0.80 -13.07 -7.71
C SER A 58 0.61 -12.52 -9.13
N ALA A 59 -0.60 -12.63 -9.70
CA ALA A 59 -0.92 -12.08 -11.00
C ALA A 59 -0.87 -10.54 -11.02
N VAL A 60 -1.44 -9.88 -10.00
CA VAL A 60 -1.39 -8.42 -9.82
C VAL A 60 0.06 -7.96 -9.72
N PHE A 61 0.87 -8.60 -8.87
CA PHE A 61 2.29 -8.28 -8.73
C PHE A 61 3.04 -8.41 -10.05
N LYS A 62 2.85 -9.52 -10.79
CA LYS A 62 3.50 -9.74 -12.08
C LYS A 62 3.14 -8.65 -13.09
N ASN A 63 1.87 -8.28 -13.18
CA ASN A 63 1.40 -7.23 -14.08
C ASN A 63 1.98 -5.86 -13.71
N TRP A 64 1.96 -5.52 -12.41
CA TRP A 64 2.56 -4.28 -11.91
C TRP A 64 4.06 -4.23 -12.18
N ALA A 65 4.81 -5.29 -11.89
CA ALA A 65 6.25 -5.35 -12.09
C ALA A 65 6.61 -5.18 -13.57
N ASN A 66 5.89 -5.83 -14.48
CA ASN A 66 6.12 -5.67 -15.93
C ASN A 66 5.89 -4.23 -16.41
N ALA A 67 4.99 -3.48 -15.77
CA ALA A 67 4.66 -2.11 -16.14
C ALA A 67 5.54 -1.04 -15.49
N ASN A 68 6.18 -1.34 -14.35
CA ASN A 68 6.88 -0.34 -13.52
C ASN A 68 8.40 -0.55 -13.43
N LEU A 69 8.91 -1.69 -13.87
CA LEU A 69 10.36 -1.93 -13.93
C LEU A 69 10.97 -1.30 -15.19
N SER A 70 12.26 -0.95 -15.10
CA SER A 70 13.00 -0.39 -16.23
C SER A 70 13.15 -1.42 -17.35
N ASN A 71 13.41 -0.96 -18.58
CA ASN A 71 13.59 -1.89 -19.70
C ASN A 71 14.73 -2.89 -19.42
N GLY A 72 14.46 -4.18 -19.61
CA GLY A 72 15.39 -5.28 -19.32
C GLY A 72 15.42 -5.76 -17.86
N GLU A 73 14.82 -5.02 -16.93
CA GLU A 73 14.64 -5.49 -15.55
C GLU A 73 13.54 -6.55 -15.47
N LYS A 74 13.72 -7.54 -14.60
CA LYS A 74 12.75 -8.59 -14.27
C LYS A 74 12.67 -8.76 -12.76
N ALA A 75 11.46 -8.88 -12.23
CA ALA A 75 11.25 -9.21 -10.82
C ALA A 75 10.98 -10.70 -10.61
N HIS A 76 11.40 -11.20 -9.45
CA HIS A 76 11.00 -12.49 -8.91
C HIS A 76 10.52 -12.29 -7.46
N ALA A 77 9.27 -12.66 -7.18
CA ALA A 77 8.74 -12.59 -5.82
C ALA A 77 9.42 -13.63 -4.94
N THR A 78 9.90 -13.20 -3.77
CA THR A 78 10.50 -14.07 -2.75
C THR A 78 9.52 -14.42 -1.64
N SER A 79 8.46 -13.62 -1.46
CA SER A 79 7.42 -13.88 -0.46
C SER A 79 6.11 -13.19 -0.81
N TYR A 80 5.00 -13.78 -0.35
CA TYR A 80 3.67 -13.19 -0.32
C TYR A 80 3.13 -13.38 1.10
N ASN A 81 3.01 -12.29 1.86
CA ASN A 81 2.60 -12.36 3.27
C ASN A 81 1.30 -11.56 3.47
N LEU A 82 0.23 -12.23 3.91
CA LEU A 82 -0.95 -11.54 4.41
C LEU A 82 -0.63 -10.92 5.77
N ALA A 83 -0.91 -9.63 5.94
CA ALA A 83 -0.57 -8.88 7.13
C ALA A 83 -1.67 -7.88 7.49
N SER A 84 -1.87 -7.65 8.79
CA SER A 84 -2.65 -6.53 9.29
C SER A 84 -1.72 -5.34 9.55
N VAL A 85 -2.10 -4.15 9.09
CA VAL A 85 -1.32 -2.91 9.24
C VAL A 85 -2.18 -1.84 9.91
N ALA A 86 -1.56 -1.03 10.75
CA ALA A 86 -2.19 0.07 11.48
C ALA A 86 -1.58 1.39 11.00
N PRO A 87 -2.17 2.07 9.99
CA PRO A 87 -1.68 3.36 9.53
C PRO A 87 -1.76 4.41 10.64
N GLU A 88 -0.76 5.29 10.70
CA GLU A 88 -0.75 6.43 11.61
C GLU A 88 -2.05 7.25 11.47
N GLY A 89 -2.72 7.47 12.61
CA GLY A 89 -3.99 8.21 12.66
C GLY A 89 -5.24 7.42 12.24
N ALA A 90 -5.12 6.15 11.81
CA ALA A 90 -6.28 5.33 11.49
C ALA A 90 -7.00 4.85 12.76
N SER A 91 -8.34 4.79 12.69
CA SER A 91 -9.18 4.24 13.78
C SER A 91 -9.27 2.71 13.76
N HIS A 92 -8.72 2.06 12.73
CA HIS A 92 -8.78 0.62 12.52
C HIS A 92 -7.58 0.13 11.72
N ASN A 93 -7.33 -1.18 11.82
CA ASN A 93 -6.31 -1.85 11.03
C ASN A 93 -6.87 -2.27 9.66
N TYR A 94 -5.97 -2.40 8.69
CA TYR A 94 -6.27 -2.90 7.35
C TYR A 94 -5.48 -4.16 7.05
N TRP A 95 -6.12 -5.10 6.37
CA TRP A 95 -5.46 -6.27 5.82
C TRP A 95 -4.85 -5.95 4.46
N VAL A 96 -3.61 -6.36 4.26
CA VAL A 96 -2.87 -6.17 3.01
C VAL A 96 -1.95 -7.37 2.75
N PHE A 97 -1.56 -7.56 1.50
CA PHE A 97 -0.48 -8.47 1.12
C PHE A 97 0.82 -7.71 0.97
N LYS A 98 1.87 -8.12 1.70
CA LYS A 98 3.24 -7.65 1.51
C LYS A 98 3.97 -8.60 0.57
N VAL A 99 4.47 -8.08 -0.53
CA VAL A 99 5.25 -8.84 -1.52
C VAL A 99 6.70 -8.40 -1.43
N GLY A 100 7.56 -9.28 -0.93
CA GLY A 100 9.01 -9.15 -1.06
C GLY A 100 9.44 -9.69 -2.41
N TYR A 101 10.34 -9.00 -3.11
CA TYR A 101 10.82 -9.42 -4.42
C TYR A 101 12.25 -8.97 -4.69
N VAL A 102 12.90 -9.67 -5.61
CA VAL A 102 14.23 -9.36 -6.11
C VAL A 102 14.16 -8.91 -7.57
N VAL A 103 15.01 -7.95 -7.96
CA VAL A 103 15.09 -7.43 -9.33
C VAL A 103 16.42 -7.76 -9.98
N PHE A 104 16.37 -8.27 -11.21
CA PHE A 104 17.53 -8.60 -12.02
C PHE A 104 17.49 -7.85 -13.34
N ASN A 105 18.66 -7.54 -13.91
CA ASN A 105 18.80 -7.09 -15.29
C ASN A 105 19.83 -7.98 -15.98
N SER A 106 19.46 -8.57 -17.13
CA SER A 106 20.32 -9.52 -17.86
C SER A 106 20.86 -10.67 -16.98
N GLY A 107 20.07 -11.13 -16.00
CA GLY A 107 20.44 -12.21 -15.09
C GLY A 107 21.28 -11.81 -13.87
N LEU A 108 21.67 -10.53 -13.75
CA LEU A 108 22.44 -10.02 -12.60
C LEU A 108 21.55 -9.20 -11.66
N PRO A 109 21.72 -9.29 -10.33
CA PRO A 109 21.01 -8.43 -9.40
C PRO A 109 21.33 -6.96 -9.66
N VAL A 110 20.31 -6.10 -9.68
CA VAL A 110 20.51 -4.65 -9.76
C VAL A 110 20.97 -4.09 -8.41
N GLN A 111 21.50 -2.87 -8.39
CA GLN A 111 22.06 -2.27 -7.16
C GLN A 111 21.05 -2.20 -5.99
N ASP A 112 19.76 -2.07 -6.30
CA ASP A 112 18.64 -2.12 -5.34
C ASP A 112 17.74 -3.33 -5.61
N PHE A 113 18.33 -4.52 -5.68
CA PHE A 113 17.56 -5.70 -6.10
C PHE A 113 16.51 -6.11 -5.08
N ASN A 114 16.78 -6.04 -3.77
CA ASN A 114 15.79 -6.39 -2.74
C ASN A 114 14.77 -5.26 -2.57
N ARG A 115 13.55 -5.49 -3.04
CA ARG A 115 12.46 -4.52 -3.02
C ARG A 115 11.21 -5.14 -2.39
N LYS A 116 10.25 -4.29 -2.07
CA LYS A 116 8.93 -4.71 -1.58
C LYS A 116 7.84 -3.80 -2.09
N VAL A 117 6.65 -4.36 -2.25
CA VAL A 117 5.40 -3.63 -2.50
C VAL A 117 4.31 -4.17 -1.60
N VAL A 118 3.25 -3.38 -1.43
CA VAL A 118 2.03 -3.81 -0.75
C VAL A 118 0.91 -3.89 -1.78
N ILE A 119 0.01 -4.85 -1.63
CA ILE A 119 -1.19 -5.00 -2.44
C ILE A 119 -2.37 -5.07 -1.48
N ASP A 120 -3.32 -4.15 -1.59
CA ASP A 120 -4.53 -4.21 -0.76
C ASP A 120 -5.49 -5.32 -1.23
N LEU A 121 -6.54 -5.58 -0.46
CA LEU A 121 -7.48 -6.65 -0.76
C LEU A 121 -8.39 -6.36 -1.98
N SER A 122 -8.32 -5.16 -2.55
CA SER A 122 -8.95 -4.83 -3.84
C SER A 122 -8.02 -5.08 -5.03
N GLY A 123 -6.76 -5.49 -4.78
CA GLY A 123 -5.74 -5.68 -5.80
C GLY A 123 -4.98 -4.40 -6.18
N LYS A 124 -5.15 -3.31 -5.43
CA LYS A 124 -4.40 -2.07 -5.68
C LYS A 124 -2.99 -2.19 -5.13
N VAL A 125 -2.00 -1.90 -5.97
CA VAL A 125 -0.59 -1.88 -5.57
C VAL A 125 -0.24 -0.54 -4.91
N ILE A 126 0.41 -0.62 -3.75
CA ILE A 126 0.96 0.48 -2.97
C ILE A 126 2.49 0.33 -3.03
N SER A 127 3.13 1.23 -3.78
CA SER A 127 4.58 1.31 -3.90
C SER A 127 5.18 2.10 -2.73
N PRO A 128 6.43 1.77 -2.33
CA PRO A 128 7.11 2.54 -1.29
C PRO A 128 7.44 3.95 -1.77
N VAL A 129 7.44 4.92 -0.87
CA VAL A 129 7.96 6.27 -1.11
C VAL A 129 9.29 6.40 -0.39
N CYS A 130 10.37 6.66 -1.13
CA CYS A 130 11.73 6.83 -0.60
C CYS A 130 12.25 8.25 -0.86
N GLY A 131 13.17 8.73 -0.02
CA GLY A 131 13.83 10.03 -0.22
C GLY A 131 13.04 11.23 0.31
N LEU A 132 12.22 11.02 1.36
CA LEU A 132 11.52 12.07 2.10
C LEU A 132 12.45 12.81 3.08
#